data_AF-A0A519H7T6-F1
#
_entry.id   AF-A0A519H7T6-F1
#
_cell.length_a   1.000
_cell.length_b   1.000
_cell.length_c   1.000
_cell.angle_alpha   90.00
_cell.angle_beta   90.00
_cell.angle_gamma   90.00
#
_symmetry.space_group_name_H-M   'P 1'
#
loop_
_entity.id
_entity.type
_entity.pdbx_description
1 polymer ?
#
loop_
_entity_poly.entity_id
_entity_poly.type
_entity_poly.pdbx_seq_one_letter_code
_entity_poly.pdbx_strand_id
1 'polypeptide(L)'
;MLLTLVFVYLLATIAIGLWAAKRVKNTADFAIAGRNLPLIMIVTTTFATWFGSETVLGIPAKFVQGGLKDVVEDPFGAGMCLVLVGLFFAGKLYRMTLLTISDYYR
;
A
#
# COMPACT_ATOMS: atom_id res chain seq x y z
N MET A 1 -20.89 21.82 -3.66
CA MET A 1 -20.55 21.07 -2.43
C MET A 1 -19.60 19.91 -2.72
N LEU A 2 -19.96 18.95 -3.59
CA LEU A 2 -19.10 17.79 -3.89
C LEU A 2 -17.77 18.18 -4.58
N LEU A 3 -17.81 19.02 -5.61
CA LEU A 3 -16.61 19.53 -6.28
C LEU A 3 -15.68 20.28 -5.32
N THR A 4 -16.25 21.07 -4.41
CA THR A 4 -15.49 21.80 -3.38
C THR A 4 -14.70 20.83 -2.49
N LEU A 5 -15.32 19.74 -2.04
CA LEU A 5 -14.65 18.71 -1.24
C LEU A 5 -13.54 17.99 -2.02
N VAL A 6 -13.76 17.69 -3.30
CA VAL A 6 -12.72 17.09 -4.17
C VAL A 6 -11.52 18.02 -4.32
N PHE A 7 -11.76 19.30 -4.61
CA PHE A 7 -10.67 20.28 -4.73
C PHE A 7 -9.91 20.45 -3.42
N VAL A 8 -10.60 20.53 -2.28
CA VAL A 8 -9.95 20.62 -0.96
C VAL A 8 -9.11 19.38 -0.68
N TYR A 9 -9.63 18.19 -0.95
CA TYR A 9 -8.88 16.94 -0.80
C TYR A 9 -7.61 16.96 -1.66
N LEU A 10 -7.73 17.23 -2.96
CA LEU A 10 -6.58 17.28 -3.87
C LEU A 10 -5.52 18.29 -3.44
N LEU A 11 -5.95 19.51 -3.08
CA LEU A 11 -5.03 20.54 -2.61
C LEU A 11 -4.31 20.13 -1.32
N ALA A 12 -5.02 19.52 -0.37
CA ALA A 12 -4.42 19.00 0.86
C ALA A 12 -3.38 17.91 0.54
N THR A 13 -3.71 16.95 -0.33
CA THR A 13 -2.79 15.86 -0.71
C THR A 13 -1.54 16.41 -1.41
N ILE A 14 -1.70 17.38 -2.31
CA ILE A 14 -0.58 18.05 -2.99
C ILE A 14 0.28 18.83 -1.98
N ALA A 15 -0.33 19.56 -1.05
CA ALA A 15 0.39 20.32 -0.03
C ALA A 15 1.24 19.40 0.87
N ILE A 16 0.68 18.25 1.29
CA ILE A 16 1.40 17.23 2.06
C ILE A 16 2.58 16.67 1.24
N GLY A 17 2.36 16.37 -0.05
CA GLY A 17 3.40 15.88 -0.95
C GLY A 17 4.55 16.87 -1.13
N LEU A 18 4.24 18.16 -1.34
CA LEU A 18 5.25 19.23 -1.46
C LEU A 18 6.02 19.44 -0.16
N TRP A 19 5.36 19.32 0.99
CA TRP A 19 6.02 19.42 2.29
C TRP A 19 6.95 18.22 2.54
N ALA A 20 6.51 17.01 2.19
CA ALA A 20 7.31 15.80 2.30
C ALA A 20 8.52 15.81 1.33
N ALA A 21 8.36 16.34 0.12
CA ALA A 21 9.42 16.44 -0.89
C ALA A 21 10.62 17.27 -0.39
N LYS A 22 10.39 18.28 0.47
CA LYS A 22 11.48 19.06 1.09
C LYS A 22 12.39 18.25 2.02
N ARG A 23 11.95 17.05 2.45
CA ARG A 23 12.70 16.16 3.35
C ARG A 23 13.51 15.09 2.61
N VAL A 24 13.34 14.96 1.30
CA VAL A 24 14.04 13.96 0.47
C VAL A 24 15.39 14.52 0.06
N LYS A 25 16.48 13.85 0.45
CA LYS A 25 17.86 14.25 0.09
C LYS A 25 18.52 13.29 -0.88
N ASN A 26 18.29 11.99 -0.72
CA ASN A 26 18.84 10.94 -1.58
C ASN A 26 17.77 9.96 -2.10
N THR A 27 18.10 9.15 -3.11
CA THR A 27 17.21 8.13 -3.70
C THR A 27 16.71 7.12 -2.67
N ALA A 28 17.51 6.77 -1.67
CA ALA A 28 17.10 5.89 -0.57
C ALA A 28 16.06 6.55 0.36
N ASP A 29 16.15 7.87 0.57
CA ASP A 29 15.14 8.60 1.35
C ASP A 29 13.82 8.69 0.59
N PHE A 30 13.88 8.75 -0.75
CA PHE A 30 12.71 8.73 -1.60
C PHE A 30 12.05 7.34 -1.65
N ALA A 31 12.84 6.28 -1.85
CA ALA A 31 12.33 4.94 -2.10
C ALA A 31 11.93 4.18 -0.83
N ILE A 32 12.70 4.33 0.26
CA ILE A 32 12.50 3.55 1.50
C ILE A 32 12.43 4.41 2.75
N ALA A 33 12.34 5.75 2.61
CA ALA A 33 12.31 6.70 3.73
C ALA A 33 13.41 6.44 4.78
N GLY A 34 14.59 6.02 4.33
CA GLY A 34 15.74 5.72 5.19
C GLY A 34 15.52 4.55 6.17
N ARG A 35 14.55 3.66 5.92
CA ARG A 35 14.17 2.51 6.78
C ARG A 35 13.69 2.85 8.19
N ASN A 36 13.37 4.11 8.46
CA ASN A 36 12.91 4.57 9.78
C ASN A 36 11.40 4.81 9.83
N LEU A 37 10.63 4.25 8.88
CA LEU A 37 9.17 4.39 8.89
C LEU A 37 8.58 3.57 10.05
N PRO A 38 7.74 4.17 10.91
CA PRO A 38 7.07 3.44 11.97
C PRO A 38 6.10 2.40 11.38
N LEU A 39 5.93 1.28 12.08
CA LEU A 39 5.11 0.15 11.61
C LEU A 39 3.67 0.56 11.26
N ILE A 40 3.10 1.51 12.01
CA ILE A 40 1.76 2.05 11.73
C ILE A 40 1.67 2.63 10.31
N MET A 41 2.69 3.38 9.86
CA MET A 41 2.71 3.96 8.52
C MET A 41 2.82 2.87 7.47
N ILE A 42 3.66 1.86 7.69
CA ILE A 42 3.83 0.73 6.76
C ILE A 42 2.51 -0.03 6.58
N VAL A 43 1.81 -0.32 7.68
CA VAL A 43 0.52 -1.01 7.63
C VAL A 43 -0.52 -0.15 6.91
N THR A 44 -0.62 1.14 7.25
CA THR A 44 -1.60 2.04 6.62
C THR A 44 -1.32 2.26 5.13
N THR A 45 -0.06 2.43 4.71
CA THR A 45 0.28 2.61 3.29
C THR A 45 0.07 1.32 2.50
N THR A 46 0.41 0.17 3.08
CA THR A 46 0.15 -1.14 2.46
C THR A 46 -1.36 -1.34 2.28
N PHE A 47 -2.15 -1.06 3.32
CA PHE A 47 -3.60 -1.13 3.26
C PHE A 47 -4.19 -0.16 2.22
N ALA A 48 -3.73 1.09 2.20
CA ALA A 48 -4.20 2.10 1.25
C ALA A 48 -3.86 1.77 -0.21
N THR A 49 -2.74 1.07 -0.46
CA THR A 49 -2.36 0.63 -1.82
C THR A 49 -3.25 -0.51 -2.32
N TRP A 50 -3.76 -1.31 -1.39
CA TRP A 50 -4.54 -2.52 -1.68
C TRP A 50 -6.05 -2.23 -1.79
N PHE A 51 -6.56 -1.33 -0.96
CA PHE A 51 -7.95 -0.85 -0.99
C PHE A 51 -8.14 0.27 -2.04
N GLY A 52 -8.04 -0.12 -3.31
CA GLY A 52 -8.27 0.77 -4.45
C GLY A 52 -9.74 0.91 -4.86
N SER A 53 -9.97 1.71 -5.90
CA SER A 53 -11.30 1.87 -6.51
C SER A 53 -11.90 0.55 -6.98
N GLU A 54 -11.06 -0.40 -7.39
CA GLU A 54 -11.46 -1.73 -7.85
C GLU A 54 -12.09 -2.55 -6.72
N THR A 55 -11.39 -2.72 -5.60
CA THR A 55 -11.89 -3.50 -4.46
C THR A 55 -13.11 -2.85 -3.82
N VAL A 56 -13.14 -1.52 -3.73
CA VAL A 56 -14.28 -0.78 -3.16
C VAL A 56 -15.57 -0.96 -3.98
N LEU A 57 -15.47 -1.03 -5.32
CA LEU A 57 -16.64 -1.22 -6.19
C LEU A 57 -16.93 -2.70 -6.49
N GLY A 58 -15.90 -3.54 -6.54
CA GLY A 58 -15.97 -4.96 -6.93
C GLY A 58 -16.47 -5.87 -5.83
N ILE A 59 -16.02 -5.68 -4.57
CA ILE A 59 -16.42 -6.51 -3.44
C ILE A 59 -17.94 -6.45 -3.20
N PRO A 60 -18.61 -5.27 -3.19
CA PRO A 60 -20.05 -5.21 -3.04
C PRO A 60 -20.80 -5.87 -4.20
N ALA A 61 -20.29 -5.74 -5.44
CA ALA A 61 -20.91 -6.37 -6.60
C ALA A 61 -20.84 -7.91 -6.52
N LYS A 62 -19.71 -8.46 -6.07
CA LYS A 62 -19.53 -9.90 -5.83
C LYS A 62 -20.37 -10.39 -4.65
N PHE A 63 -20.45 -9.60 -3.58
CA PHE A 63 -21.30 -9.90 -2.43
C PHE A 63 -22.78 -10.01 -2.82
N VAL A 64 -23.27 -9.12 -3.69
CA VAL A 64 -24.67 -9.16 -4.18
C VAL A 64 -24.94 -10.38 -5.07
N GLN A 65 -23.93 -10.89 -5.80
CA GLN A 65 -24.09 -12.04 -6.69
C GLN A 65 -23.97 -13.39 -5.97
N GLY A 66 -23.01 -13.55 -5.06
CA GLY A 66 -22.65 -14.84 -4.45
C GLY A 66 -22.75 -14.91 -2.93
N GLY A 67 -23.19 -13.83 -2.27
CA GLY A 67 -23.24 -13.72 -0.82
C GLY A 67 -21.86 -13.72 -0.18
N LEU A 68 -21.78 -14.09 1.10
CA LEU A 68 -20.55 -14.02 1.89
C LEU A 68 -19.48 -15.03 1.41
N LYS A 69 -19.85 -16.13 0.74
CA LYS A 69 -18.91 -17.18 0.32
C LYS A 69 -17.97 -16.71 -0.80
N ASP A 70 -18.47 -15.88 -1.72
CA ASP A 70 -17.68 -15.37 -2.85
C ASP A 70 -16.78 -14.19 -2.47
N VAL A 71 -16.90 -13.67 -1.24
CA VAL A 71 -16.05 -12.59 -0.71
C VAL A 71 -15.00 -13.12 0.27
N VAL A 72 -15.04 -14.40 0.64
CA VAL A 72 -14.09 -15.01 1.59
C VAL A 72 -12.67 -15.11 1.00
N GLU A 73 -12.54 -15.16 -0.33
CA GLU A 73 -11.22 -15.21 -0.98
C GLU A 73 -10.39 -13.95 -0.73
N ASP A 74 -11.03 -12.77 -0.73
CA ASP A 74 -10.36 -11.48 -0.58
C ASP A 74 -9.62 -11.33 0.77
N PRO A 75 -10.26 -11.55 1.94
CA PRO A 75 -9.58 -11.42 3.23
C PRO A 75 -8.73 -12.64 3.58
N PHE A 76 -9.20 -13.87 3.33
CA PHE A 76 -8.49 -15.08 3.77
C PHE A 76 -7.39 -15.49 2.79
N GLY A 77 -7.65 -15.45 1.49
CA GLY A 77 -6.67 -15.81 0.47
C GLY A 77 -5.52 -14.81 0.46
N ALA A 78 -5.81 -13.52 0.32
CA ALA A 78 -4.77 -12.52 0.28
C ALA A 78 -4.07 -12.31 1.64
N GLY A 79 -4.82 -12.37 2.75
CA GLY A 79 -4.24 -12.32 4.08
C GLY A 79 -3.26 -13.47 4.32
N MET A 80 -3.63 -14.70 3.94
CA MET A 80 -2.75 -15.86 4.05
C MET A 80 -1.53 -15.74 3.14
N CYS A 81 -1.67 -15.23 1.92
CA CYS A 81 -0.55 -14.93 1.04
C CYS A 81 0.43 -13.93 1.67
N LEU A 82 -0.05 -12.84 2.28
CA LEU A 82 0.80 -11.87 2.96
C LEU A 82 1.56 -12.49 4.14
N VAL A 83 0.89 -13.34 4.93
CA VAL A 83 1.53 -14.04 6.05
C VAL A 83 2.60 -15.01 5.54
N LEU A 84 2.31 -15.80 4.51
CA LEU A 84 3.26 -16.74 3.92
C LEU A 84 4.47 -16.02 3.32
N VAL A 85 4.24 -14.95 2.54
CA VAL A 85 5.32 -14.14 1.96
C VAL A 85 6.15 -13.47 3.05
N GLY A 86 5.50 -12.94 4.10
CA GLY A 86 6.15 -12.37 5.27
C GLY A 86 7.07 -13.36 5.99
N LEU A 87 6.59 -14.59 6.20
CA LEU A 87 7.33 -15.63 6.91
C LEU A 87 8.49 -16.20 6.09
N PHE A 88 8.29 -16.51 4.81
CA PHE A 88 9.29 -17.23 4.00
C PHE A 88 10.22 -16.31 3.21
N PHE A 89 9.73 -15.17 2.71
CA PHE A 89 10.47 -14.34 1.75
C PHE A 89 10.91 -13.00 2.31
N ALA A 90 10.08 -12.32 3.11
CA ALA A 90 10.38 -10.96 3.57
C ALA A 90 11.67 -10.88 4.40
N GLY A 91 11.90 -11.84 5.31
CA GLY A 91 13.14 -11.90 6.09
C GLY A 91 14.40 -12.08 5.24
N LYS A 92 14.31 -12.85 4.14
CA LYS A 92 15.42 -13.07 3.21
C LYS A 92 15.69 -11.84 2.35
N LEU A 93 14.64 -11.24 1.79
CA LEU A 93 14.73 -10.04 0.95
C LEU A 93 15.22 -8.81 1.74
N TYR A 94 14.73 -8.63 2.97
CA TYR A 94 15.11 -7.49 3.81
C TYR A 94 16.61 -7.46 4.11
N ARG A 95 17.25 -8.63 4.26
CA ARG A 95 18.70 -8.76 4.48
C ARG A 95 19.55 -8.43 3.26
N MET A 96 19.01 -8.47 2.05
CA MET A 96 19.74 -8.17 0.80
C MET A 96 19.86 -6.66 0.54
N THR A 97 19.23 -5.82 1.36
CA THR A 97 19.30 -4.37 1.29
C THR A 97 18.89 -3.75 -0.05
N LEU A 98 18.06 -4.45 -0.81
CA LEU A 98 17.58 -4.04 -2.13
C LEU A 98 16.73 -2.77 -2.05
N LEU A 99 16.85 -1.89 -3.03
CA LEU A 99 15.96 -0.73 -3.19
C LEU A 99 14.74 -1.10 -4.02
N THR A 100 14.90 -2.00 -4.98
CA THR A 100 13.84 -2.49 -5.85
C THR A 100 13.88 -4.01 -6.00
N ILE A 101 12.78 -4.62 -6.45
CA ILE A 101 12.78 -6.04 -6.83
C ILE A 101 13.70 -6.29 -8.03
N SER A 102 13.88 -5.31 -8.92
CA SER A 102 14.79 -5.40 -10.06
C SER A 102 16.25 -5.57 -9.66
N ASP A 103 16.67 -5.02 -8.51
CA ASP A 103 18.02 -5.23 -7.97
C ASP A 103 18.27 -6.69 -7.55
N TYR A 104 17.21 -7.48 -7.32
CA TYR A 104 17.36 -8.91 -7.02
C TYR A 104 17.85 -9.73 -8.22
N TYR A 105 17.57 -9.27 -9.44
CA TYR A 105 17.84 -10.00 -10.68
C TYR A 105 19.15 -9.58 -11.36
N ARG A 106 19.89 -8.63 -10.77
CA ARG A 106 21.15 -8.11 -11.28
C ARG A 106 22.33 -8.70 -10.51
#